data_AF-A0A847FVB3-F1
#
_entry.id   AF-A0A847FVB3-F1
#
_cell.length_a   1.000
_cell.length_b   1.000
_cell.length_c   1.000
_cell.angle_alpha   90.00
_cell.angle_beta   90.00
_cell.angle_gamma   90.00
#
_symmetry.space_group_name_H-M   'P 1'
#
loop_
_entity.id
_entity.type
_entity.pdbx_description
1 polymer ?
#
loop_
_entity_poly.entity_id
_entity_poly.type
_entity_poly.pdbx_seq_one_letter_code
_entity_poly.pdbx_strand_id
1 'polypeptide(L)' 'MKGDDHRPVPSEALDNLRQPMPLGLKLRLLARNTWLKIRNRSTCCGHPGEPGC' A
#
# COMPACT_ATOMS: atom_id res chain seq x y z
N MET A 1 0.94 22.81 -8.40
CA MET A 1 0.51 22.60 -6.99
C MET A 1 0.65 21.12 -6.72
N LYS A 2 1.69 20.69 -5.99
CA LYS A 2 1.93 19.26 -5.68
C LYS A 2 1.45 19.09 -4.25
N GLY A 3 0.13 18.95 -4.10
CA GLY A 3 -0.50 18.75 -2.81
C GLY A 3 -0.40 17.28 -2.45
N ASP A 4 0.30 16.99 -1.37
CA ASP A 4 0.25 15.75 -0.63
C ASP A 4 -1.19 15.48 -0.12
N ASP A 5 -2.09 15.08 -1.03
CA ASP A 5 -3.43 14.62 -0.67
C ASP A 5 -3.34 13.14 -0.32
N HIS A 6 -2.89 12.85 0.90
CA HIS A 6 -2.80 11.50 1.47
C HIS A 6 -4.19 10.89 1.77
N ARG A 7 -5.21 11.21 0.95
CA ARG A 7 -6.50 10.52 1.01
C ARG A 7 -6.28 9.11 0.46
N PRO A 8 -6.72 8.08 1.20
CA PRO A 8 -6.65 6.71 0.72
C PRO A 8 -7.62 6.60 -0.46
N VAL A 9 -7.10 6.69 -1.67
CA VAL A 9 -7.85 6.39 -2.89
C VAL A 9 -7.84 4.87 -3.04
N PRO A 10 -9.00 4.20 -2.92
CA PRO A 10 -9.08 2.74 -3.04
C PRO A 10 -8.55 2.22 -4.38
N SER A 11 -8.60 3.07 -5.40
CA SER A 11 -8.08 2.83 -6.75
C SER A 11 -6.59 2.53 -6.74
N GLU A 12 -5.77 3.32 -6.02
CA GLU A 12 -4.31 3.15 -5.99
C GLU A 12 -3.91 1.86 -5.28
N ALA A 13 -4.58 1.50 -4.19
CA ALA A 13 -4.34 0.23 -3.50
C ALA A 13 -4.63 -0.98 -4.40
N LEU A 14 -5.63 -0.87 -5.29
CA LEU A 14 -5.98 -1.92 -6.24
C LEU A 14 -4.98 -2.00 -7.40
N ASP A 15 -4.47 -0.85 -7.87
CA ASP A 15 -3.40 -0.78 -8.87
C ASP A 15 -2.07 -1.34 -8.32
N ASN A 16 -1.73 -1.02 -7.07
CA ASN A 16 -0.56 -1.60 -6.38
C ASN A 16 -0.70 -3.12 -6.21
N LEU A 17 -1.92 -3.60 -5.92
CA LEU A 17 -2.20 -5.03 -5.87
C LEU A 17 -2.09 -5.71 -7.25
N ARG A 18 -2.33 -4.99 -8.35
CA ARG A 18 -2.21 -5.54 -9.71
C ARG A 18 -0.77 -5.63 -10.23
N GLN A 19 0.20 -5.07 -9.51
CA GLN A 19 1.61 -5.15 -9.89
C GLN A 19 2.08 -6.61 -10.09
N PRO A 20 2.82 -6.89 -11.18
CA PRO A 20 3.35 -8.23 -11.45
C PRO A 20 4.51 -8.53 -10.49
N MET A 21 4.27 -9.39 -9.51
CA MET A 21 5.29 -9.82 -8.55
C MET A 21 5.05 -11.27 -8.09
N PRO A 22 6.07 -11.99 -7.57
CA PRO A 22 5.91 -13.33 -7.03
C PRO A 22 4.87 -13.36 -5.90
N LEU A 23 3.99 -14.38 -5.89
CA LEU A 23 2.88 -14.49 -4.93
C LEU A 23 3.33 -14.43 -3.46
N GLY A 24 4.46 -15.07 -3.12
CA GLY A 24 5.01 -15.02 -1.76
C GLY A 24 5.46 -13.62 -1.35
N LEU A 25 6.11 -12.88 -2.26
CA LEU A 25 6.50 -11.49 -2.02
C LEU A 25 5.27 -10.59 -1.87
N LYS A 26 4.26 -10.80 -2.72
CA LYS A 26 2.99 -10.07 -2.69
C LYS A 26 2.29 -10.18 -1.34
N LEU A 27 2.13 -11.41 -0.84
CA LEU A 27 1.50 -11.66 0.45
C LEU A 27 2.31 -11.06 1.60
N ARG A 28 3.65 -11.17 1.55
CA ARG A 28 4.54 -10.58 2.56
C ARG A 28 4.41 -9.06 2.62
N LEU A 29 4.42 -8.39 1.47
CA LEU A 29 4.28 -6.93 1.38
C LEU A 29 2.88 -6.48 1.82
N LEU A 30 1.83 -7.17 1.35
CA LEU A 30 0.45 -6.92 1.76
C LEU A 30 0.30 -7.00 3.27
N ALA A 31 0.76 -8.09 3.90
CA ALA A 31 0.65 -8.29 5.34
C ALA A 31 1.46 -7.25 6.12
N ARG A 32 2.71 -6.97 5.70
CA ARG A 32 3.58 -5.97 6.33
C ARG A 32 2.99 -4.56 6.26
N ASN A 33 2.56 -4.14 5.08
CA ASN A 33 2.06 -2.78 4.86
C ASN A 33 0.70 -2.59 5.54
N THR A 34 -0.17 -3.63 5.53
CA THR A 34 -1.43 -3.63 6.30
C THR A 34 -1.17 -3.56 7.80
N TRP A 35 -0.19 -4.30 8.33
CA TRP A 35 0.18 -4.24 9.74
C TRP A 35 0.67 -2.84 10.13
N LEU A 36 1.54 -2.23 9.32
CA LEU A 36 2.03 -0.87 9.55
C LEU A 36 0.89 0.16 9.48
N LYS A 37 -0.09 -0.03 8.58
CA LYS A 37 -1.30 0.80 8.50
C LYS A 37 -2.09 0.78 9.81
N ILE A 38 -2.32 -0.41 10.35
CA ILE A 38 -3.05 -0.60 11.62
C ILE A 38 -2.25 -0.04 12.79
N ARG A 39 -0.95 -0.34 12.88
CA ARG A 39 -0.06 0.12 13.96
C ARG A 39 0.09 1.63 13.99
N ASN A 40 0.30 2.25 12.84
CA ASN A 40 0.59 3.68 12.73
C ASN A 40 -0.67 4.53 12.50
N ARG A 41 -1.84 3.90 12.35
CA ARG A 41 -3.13 4.54 12.02
C ARG A 41 -3.02 5.52 10.83
N SER A 42 -2.12 5.23 9.91
CA SER A 42 -1.80 6.06 8.75
C SER A 42 -2.39 5.45 7.49
N THR A 43 -2.57 6.22 6.42
CA THR A 43 -3.29 5.77 5.21
C THR A 43 -2.43 4.95 4.24
N CYS A 44 -1.10 5.17 4.24
CA CYS A 44 -0.10 4.37 3.53
C CYS A 44 1.18 4.26 4.37
N CYS A 45 1.74 3.04 4.48
CA CYS A 45 2.95 2.75 5.24
C CYS A 45 3.79 1.71 4.47
N GLY A 46 5.06 2.04 4.18
CA GLY A 46 5.93 1.23 3.32
C GLY A 46 6.51 2.10 2.21
N HIS A 47 6.37 1.66 0.96
CA HIS A 47 6.65 2.48 -0.22
C HIS A 47 5.39 2.68 -1.09
N PRO A 48 5.20 3.86 -1.70
CA PRO A 48 4.20 4.05 -2.75
C PRO A 48 4.41 3.04 -3.88
N GLY A 49 3.36 2.37 -4.32
CA GLY A 49 3.44 1.32 -5.34
C GLY A 49 3.48 -0.13 -4.81
N GLU A 50 3.72 -0.32 -3.50
CA GLU A 50 3.68 -1.64 -2.88
C GLU A 50 2.26 -2.05 -2.50
N PRO A 51 1.90 -3.35 -2.60
CA PRO A 51 0.59 -3.82 -2.18
C PRO A 51 0.37 -3.59 -0.68
N GLY A 52 -0.78 -3.02 -0.31
CA GLY A 52 -1.13 -2.69 1.08
C GLY A 52 -0.80 -1.25 1.48
N CYS A 53 -0.06 -0.53 0.63
CA CYS A 53 -0.32 0.87 0.29
C CYS A 53 -1.27 0.87 -0.92
#